data_AF-A0ABD1RNU0-F1
#
_entry.id   AF-A0ABD1RNU0-F1
#
_cell.length_a   1.000
_cell.length_b   1.000
_cell.length_c   1.000
_cell.angle_alpha   90.00
_cell.angle_beta   90.00
_cell.angle_gamma   90.00
#
_symmetry.space_group_name_H-M   'P 1'
#
loop_
_entity.id
_entity.type
_entity.pdbx_description
1 polymer ?
#
loop_
_entity_poly.entity_id
_entity_poly.type
_entity_poly.pdbx_seq_one_letter_code
_entity_poly.pdbx_strand_id
1 'polypeptide(L)'
;MRCLSLELKLGPILLLLICATITTKAAANGDGYKQCEHTVKKWAFSSQDSEIRDDKHVLRNLLFFLHVPRTGGRTYFHCFLKKLYANAQECPRSYDKLRFNPRKENCRLLSTHDDYSMMAKLPKEQTSVVTILRNPIDRVFSTYEFSVEVAARFLVHRDLTSLSRMAKRARLKAGGVSTLDIWPWKYLVPWMREDLFARRDARIRKGQSYIITNDTYNMEEISMPLRDFINDPIARDIIHNGATFQIAGLTNNSYLAESHEVRRCVLKYQSLGQYVLEVVKKRLDSMLYVGLTENHRESATMFSNLVGAQVIAQLTKSSSNSDFSIDNGSEQRPLLPNSKSDANHQENNTYRKLKKVSSTSKDEAENINMDAGKLMEAYESCISSLRNSQSERRAKSLKRISPANFTKEARRKVPELLLQEITSLNSLDMQLYNYAQNIFAKQQALMVQNMVNSENLPSTLDEHAHNNSNSLPSWKVIVLAMTSLLSSNLKDYDFMVHPRKIPIRSTNGGGKEWNASD
;
A
#
# COMPACT_ATOMS: atom_id res chain seq x y z
N MET A 1 -77.28 31.40 -43.35
CA MET A 1 -76.78 30.09 -43.80
C MET A 1 -75.89 29.51 -42.71
N ARG A 2 -75.94 28.18 -42.59
CA ARG A 2 -75.23 27.23 -41.68
C ARG A 2 -73.81 27.71 -41.29
N CYS A 3 -73.33 27.53 -40.05
CA CYS A 3 -72.98 26.23 -39.48
C CYS A 3 -72.79 26.27 -37.95
N LEU A 4 -73.17 25.15 -37.31
CA LEU A 4 -72.68 24.59 -36.04
C LEU A 4 -71.15 24.65 -35.93
N SER A 5 -70.44 24.57 -34.80
CA SER A 5 -70.72 24.30 -33.37
C SER A 5 -69.36 24.31 -32.64
N LEU A 6 -69.43 24.25 -31.31
CA LEU A 6 -68.43 23.70 -30.37
C LEU A 6 -67.28 24.61 -29.92
N GLU A 7 -66.82 24.28 -28.71
CA GLU A 7 -65.64 24.80 -27.97
C GLU A 7 -65.90 25.98 -27.02
N LEU A 8 -66.45 25.70 -25.82
CA LEU A 8 -66.03 26.43 -24.60
C LEU A 8 -66.43 25.72 -23.29
N LYS A 9 -65.88 24.53 -23.02
CA LYS A 9 -65.93 23.91 -21.66
C LYS A 9 -64.63 23.19 -21.27
N LEU A 10 -63.47 23.66 -21.76
CA LEU A 10 -62.14 23.14 -21.36
C LEU A 10 -61.37 24.05 -20.40
N GLY A 11 -61.83 25.28 -20.18
CA GLY A 11 -61.17 26.27 -19.31
C GLY A 11 -61.00 25.84 -17.83
N PRO A 12 -62.04 25.35 -17.13
CA PRO A 12 -61.91 25.09 -15.70
C PRO A 12 -61.20 23.77 -15.37
N ILE A 13 -61.14 22.81 -16.30
CA ILE A 13 -60.44 21.53 -16.10
C ILE A 13 -58.93 21.70 -16.30
N LEU A 14 -58.51 22.54 -17.26
CA LEU A 14 -57.10 22.85 -17.47
C LEU A 14 -56.51 23.63 -16.29
N LEU A 15 -57.28 24.53 -15.67
CA LEU A 15 -56.84 25.27 -14.48
C LEU A 15 -56.69 24.36 -13.24
N LEU A 16 -57.55 23.36 -13.08
CA LEU A 16 -57.43 22.35 -12.01
C LEU A 16 -56.25 21.38 -12.24
N LEU A 17 -55.92 21.03 -13.48
CA LEU A 17 -54.73 20.24 -13.80
C LEU A 17 -53.41 21.02 -13.66
N ILE A 18 -53.44 22.34 -13.92
CA ILE A 18 -52.28 23.22 -13.68
C ILE A 18 -52.09 23.51 -12.18
N CYS A 19 -53.17 23.62 -11.39
CA CYS A 19 -53.05 23.77 -9.94
C CYS A 19 -52.72 22.47 -9.19
N ALA A 20 -53.08 21.29 -9.72
CA ALA A 20 -52.78 20.00 -9.11
C ALA A 20 -51.33 19.50 -9.35
N THR A 21 -50.52 20.22 -10.12
CA THR A 21 -49.11 19.87 -10.36
C THR A 21 -48.10 20.68 -9.52
N ILE A 22 -48.56 21.52 -8.59
CA ILE A 22 -47.68 22.30 -7.68
C ILE A 22 -47.94 21.92 -6.20
N THR A 23 -48.28 20.66 -5.95
CA THR A 23 -47.96 20.00 -4.67
C THR A 23 -46.86 18.97 -4.88
N THR A 24 -45.80 19.37 -5.60
CA THR A 24 -44.50 18.83 -5.24
C THR A 24 -44.22 19.33 -3.84
N LYS A 25 -44.10 18.40 -2.88
CA LYS A 25 -43.40 18.67 -1.63
C LYS A 25 -42.05 19.28 -2.02
N ALA A 26 -41.97 20.60 -2.01
CA ALA A 26 -40.75 21.30 -1.68
C ALA A 26 -40.49 20.98 -0.19
N ALA A 27 -40.14 19.72 0.08
CA ALA A 27 -39.26 19.45 1.20
C ALA A 27 -38.04 20.31 0.89
N ALA A 28 -37.84 21.35 1.69
CA ALA A 28 -36.62 22.10 1.70
C ALA A 28 -35.47 21.08 1.76
N ASN A 29 -34.85 20.82 0.61
CA ASN A 29 -33.68 19.95 0.51
C ASN A 29 -32.56 20.72 1.21
N GLY A 30 -32.45 20.55 2.52
CA GLY A 30 -31.24 20.87 3.27
C GLY A 30 -30.14 20.03 2.67
N ASP A 31 -29.38 20.64 1.75
CA ASP A 31 -28.10 20.31 1.09
C ASP A 31 -27.75 18.85 0.70
N GLY A 32 -28.50 17.84 1.13
CA GLY A 32 -28.19 16.41 1.08
C GLY A 32 -27.46 15.87 2.32
N TYR A 33 -27.13 16.70 3.32
CA TYR A 33 -26.32 16.28 4.47
C TYR A 33 -27.01 15.17 5.28
N LYS A 34 -28.28 15.34 5.66
CA LYS A 34 -29.01 14.35 6.47
C LYS A 34 -29.10 12.99 5.79
N GLN A 35 -29.27 12.96 4.47
CA GLN A 35 -29.25 11.73 3.69
C GLN A 35 -27.87 11.08 3.72
N CYS A 36 -26.82 11.88 3.47
CA CYS A 36 -25.45 11.40 3.52
C CYS A 36 -25.04 10.90 4.91
N GLU A 37 -25.44 11.62 5.96
CA GLU A 37 -25.21 11.23 7.34
C GLU A 37 -25.89 9.90 7.65
N HIS A 38 -27.15 9.71 7.25
CA HIS A 38 -27.85 8.45 7.41
C HIS A 38 -27.15 7.30 6.65
N THR A 39 -26.79 7.50 5.39
CA THR A 39 -26.06 6.50 4.58
C THR A 39 -24.75 6.11 5.25
N VAL A 40 -23.92 7.08 5.66
CA VAL A 40 -22.61 6.81 6.29
C VAL A 40 -22.77 6.13 7.65
N LYS A 41 -23.71 6.58 8.50
CA LYS A 41 -23.97 5.95 9.81
C LYS A 41 -24.47 4.52 9.67
N LYS A 42 -25.40 4.27 8.75
CA LYS A 42 -25.93 2.94 8.48
C LYS A 42 -24.82 1.99 8.01
N TRP A 43 -24.00 2.43 7.05
CA TRP A 43 -22.84 1.68 6.59
C TRP A 43 -21.85 1.40 7.74
N ALA A 44 -21.54 2.41 8.55
CA ALA A 44 -20.61 2.27 9.66
C ALA A 44 -21.12 1.29 10.72
N PHE A 45 -22.41 1.34 11.05
CA PHE A 45 -23.05 0.38 11.97
C PHE A 45 -22.99 -1.05 11.43
N SER A 46 -23.40 -1.27 10.18
CA SER A 46 -23.36 -2.61 9.56
C SER A 46 -21.94 -3.18 9.41
N SER A 47 -20.93 -2.31 9.37
CA SER A 47 -19.52 -2.71 9.32
C SER A 47 -18.98 -3.23 10.66
N GLN A 48 -19.73 -3.08 11.76
CA GLN A 48 -19.33 -3.55 13.10
C GLN A 48 -19.79 -4.99 13.38
N ASP A 49 -20.88 -5.46 12.75
CA ASP A 49 -21.52 -6.74 13.08
C ASP A 49 -20.81 -8.01 12.54
N SER A 50 -19.61 -7.88 11.94
CA SER A 50 -18.84 -9.02 11.43
C SER A 50 -17.61 -9.39 12.27
N GLU A 51 -17.59 -9.05 13.55
CA GLU A 51 -16.50 -9.39 14.47
C GLU A 51 -16.40 -10.92 14.68
N ILE A 52 -15.38 -11.53 14.09
CA ILE A 52 -14.94 -12.88 14.46
C ILE A 52 -14.22 -12.73 15.81
N ARG A 53 -14.83 -13.26 16.87
CA ARG A 53 -14.38 -13.15 18.28
C ARG A 53 -13.12 -13.96 18.62
N ASP A 54 -12.50 -14.61 17.64
CA ASP A 54 -11.32 -15.44 17.89
C ASP A 54 -10.04 -14.60 18.10
N ASP A 55 -8.99 -15.23 18.63
CA ASP A 55 -7.68 -14.60 18.80
C ASP A 55 -7.13 -14.09 17.46
N LYS A 56 -7.12 -12.76 17.33
CA LYS A 56 -6.64 -12.01 16.16
C LYS A 56 -5.15 -12.19 15.88
N HIS A 57 -4.38 -12.68 16.86
CA HIS A 57 -2.95 -12.89 16.71
C HIS A 57 -2.61 -14.26 16.09
N VAL A 58 -3.62 -15.08 15.79
CA VAL A 58 -3.43 -16.39 15.16
C VAL A 58 -3.65 -16.31 13.65
N LEU A 59 -2.61 -16.69 12.91
CA LEU A 59 -2.63 -16.81 11.45
C LEU A 59 -3.69 -17.84 11.00
N ARG A 60 -4.56 -17.43 10.09
CA ARG A 60 -5.56 -18.27 9.43
C ARG A 60 -5.02 -18.85 8.12
N ASN A 61 -5.82 -19.70 7.48
CA ASN A 61 -5.41 -20.44 6.28
C ASN A 61 -4.97 -19.52 5.12
N LEU A 62 -5.70 -18.41 4.90
CA LEU A 62 -5.41 -17.41 3.89
C LEU A 62 -4.82 -16.15 4.52
N LEU A 63 -3.63 -15.75 4.08
CA LEU A 63 -3.04 -14.46 4.40
C LEU A 63 -3.38 -13.45 3.29
N PHE A 64 -4.16 -12.43 3.64
CA PHE A 64 -4.43 -11.29 2.78
C PHE A 64 -3.52 -10.11 3.14
N PHE A 65 -2.53 -9.85 2.28
CA PHE A 65 -1.75 -8.62 2.33
C PHE A 65 -2.51 -7.48 1.63
N LEU A 66 -3.17 -6.64 2.43
CA LEU A 66 -3.79 -5.40 1.97
C LEU A 66 -2.68 -4.38 1.69
N HIS A 67 -2.22 -4.34 0.44
CA HIS A 67 -1.07 -3.54 0.05
C HIS A 67 -1.51 -2.11 -0.27
N VAL A 68 -1.30 -1.22 0.70
CA VAL A 68 -1.48 0.22 0.51
C VAL A 68 -0.38 0.77 -0.40
N PRO A 69 -0.69 1.47 -1.50
CA PRO A 69 0.32 1.98 -2.42
C PRO A 69 1.32 2.91 -1.72
N ARG A 70 2.60 2.75 -2.09
CA ARG A 70 3.74 3.58 -1.64
C ARG A 70 4.12 3.47 -0.16
N THR A 71 3.72 2.38 0.50
CA THR A 71 4.12 2.03 1.89
C THR A 71 5.21 0.94 1.96
N GLY A 72 5.98 0.76 0.88
CA GLY A 72 7.02 -0.28 0.84
C GLY A 72 6.52 -1.71 0.63
N GLY A 73 5.23 -1.91 0.33
CA GLY A 73 4.68 -3.26 0.19
C GLY A 73 5.26 -4.10 -0.94
N ARG A 74 5.87 -3.49 -1.98
CA ARG A 74 6.67 -4.24 -2.97
C ARG A 74 7.85 -4.99 -2.31
N THR A 75 8.51 -4.35 -1.34
CA THR A 75 9.63 -4.94 -0.60
C THR A 75 9.12 -6.08 0.27
N TYR A 76 8.04 -5.87 1.04
CA TYR A 76 7.43 -6.94 1.85
C TYR A 76 6.99 -8.14 1.00
N PHE A 77 6.30 -7.88 -0.11
CA PHE A 77 5.86 -8.95 -0.99
C PHE A 77 7.03 -9.75 -1.55
N HIS A 78 8.03 -9.09 -2.14
CA HIS A 78 9.12 -9.79 -2.82
C HIS A 78 10.17 -10.38 -1.87
N CYS A 79 10.46 -9.72 -0.75
CA CYS A 79 11.55 -10.11 0.14
C CYS A 79 11.09 -10.94 1.34
N PHE A 80 9.81 -10.87 1.75
CA PHE A 80 9.24 -11.74 2.78
C PHE A 80 8.26 -12.75 2.21
N LEU A 81 7.12 -12.29 1.67
CA LEU A 81 5.99 -13.17 1.36
C LEU A 81 6.34 -14.21 0.29
N LYS A 82 7.13 -13.82 -0.72
CA LYS A 82 7.67 -14.70 -1.76
C LYS A 82 8.73 -15.70 -1.26
N LYS A 83 9.29 -15.50 -0.07
CA LYS A 83 10.18 -16.45 0.59
C LYS A 83 9.39 -17.43 1.46
N LEU A 84 8.33 -16.95 2.09
CA LEU A 84 7.45 -17.74 2.94
C LEU A 84 6.50 -18.67 2.15
N TYR A 85 5.95 -18.22 1.02
CA TYR A 85 4.96 -18.97 0.26
C TYR A 85 5.49 -19.42 -1.10
N ALA A 86 5.20 -20.66 -1.47
CA ALA A 86 5.51 -21.18 -2.80
C ALA A 86 4.65 -20.50 -3.89
N ASN A 87 5.12 -20.47 -5.13
CA ASN A 87 4.37 -19.86 -6.24
C ASN A 87 2.99 -20.50 -6.44
N ALA A 88 2.84 -21.81 -6.16
CA ALA A 88 1.57 -22.52 -6.23
C ALA A 88 0.58 -22.11 -5.13
N GLN A 89 1.08 -21.49 -4.05
CA GLN A 89 0.29 -20.99 -2.93
C GLN A 89 -0.15 -19.52 -3.12
N GLU A 90 0.48 -18.80 -4.05
CA GLU A 90 0.07 -17.46 -4.46
C GLU A 90 -1.27 -17.55 -5.19
N CYS A 91 -2.26 -16.81 -4.69
CA CYS A 91 -3.56 -16.73 -5.36
C CYS A 91 -3.41 -16.06 -6.74
N PRO A 92 -4.22 -16.46 -7.75
CA PRO A 92 -4.19 -15.86 -9.07
C PRO A 92 -4.32 -14.34 -9.01
N ARG A 93 -3.53 -13.64 -9.83
CA ARG A 93 -3.49 -12.19 -9.80
C ARG A 93 -4.75 -11.60 -10.42
N SER A 94 -5.39 -10.68 -9.69
CA SER A 94 -6.58 -9.94 -10.12
C SER A 94 -6.49 -8.51 -9.61
N TYR A 95 -6.46 -7.53 -10.53
CA TYR A 95 -6.18 -6.12 -10.20
C TYR A 95 -7.31 -5.14 -10.56
N ASP A 96 -8.39 -5.65 -11.17
CA ASP A 96 -9.60 -4.90 -11.48
C ASP A 96 -10.82 -5.49 -10.79
N LYS A 97 -10.95 -6.82 -10.81
CA LYS A 97 -11.93 -7.61 -10.07
C LYS A 97 -11.34 -8.96 -9.72
N LEU A 98 -11.71 -9.57 -8.59
CA LEU A 98 -11.40 -10.98 -8.30
C LEU A 98 -11.98 -11.90 -9.38
N ARG A 99 -11.12 -12.51 -10.20
CA ARG A 99 -11.47 -13.40 -11.34
C ARG A 99 -11.21 -14.88 -11.04
N PHE A 100 -10.92 -15.21 -9.79
CA PHE A 100 -10.69 -16.57 -9.34
C PHE A 100 -11.52 -16.84 -8.08
N ASN A 101 -11.76 -18.11 -7.80
CA ASN A 101 -12.39 -18.52 -6.54
C ASN A 101 -11.29 -18.62 -5.46
N PRO A 102 -11.28 -17.72 -4.45
CA PRO A 102 -10.29 -17.73 -3.38
C PRO A 102 -10.49 -18.89 -2.40
N ARG A 103 -11.58 -19.64 -2.51
CA ARG A 103 -11.85 -20.85 -1.72
C ARG A 103 -11.19 -22.12 -2.28
N LYS A 104 -10.43 -22.03 -3.37
CA LYS A 104 -9.64 -23.17 -3.88
C LYS A 104 -8.50 -23.48 -2.91
N GLU A 105 -8.27 -24.75 -2.64
CA GLU A 105 -7.40 -25.26 -1.56
C GLU A 105 -5.96 -24.72 -1.58
N ASN A 106 -5.42 -24.41 -2.76
CA ASN A 106 -4.05 -23.95 -2.89
C ASN A 106 -3.88 -22.41 -2.76
N CYS A 107 -4.94 -21.61 -2.59
CA CYS A 107 -4.81 -20.16 -2.44
C CYS A 107 -4.58 -19.79 -0.97
N ARG A 108 -3.31 -19.60 -0.57
CA ARG A 108 -2.91 -19.27 0.82
C ARG A 108 -2.35 -17.86 0.99
N LEU A 109 -1.95 -17.20 -0.11
CA LEU A 109 -1.45 -15.82 -0.08
C LEU A 109 -2.12 -14.97 -1.15
N LEU A 110 -2.84 -13.93 -0.71
CA LEU A 110 -3.41 -12.90 -1.58
C LEU A 110 -2.72 -11.55 -1.31
N SER A 111 -2.20 -10.92 -2.35
CA SER A 111 -1.60 -9.58 -2.28
C SER A 111 -2.13 -8.72 -3.41
N THR A 112 -2.76 -7.59 -3.07
CA THR A 112 -3.38 -6.70 -4.05
C THR A 112 -3.47 -5.26 -3.53
N HIS A 113 -3.61 -4.32 -4.45
CA HIS A 113 -3.95 -2.93 -4.15
C HIS A 113 -5.46 -2.68 -4.13
N ASP A 114 -6.28 -3.72 -4.29
CA ASP A 114 -7.70 -3.59 -4.00
C ASP A 114 -7.91 -3.19 -2.53
N ASP A 115 -9.10 -2.71 -2.22
CA ASP A 115 -9.43 -2.25 -0.88
C ASP A 115 -10.09 -3.34 -0.03
N TYR A 116 -10.35 -3.02 1.23
CA TYR A 116 -10.89 -3.97 2.20
C TYR A 116 -12.27 -4.54 1.82
N SER A 117 -13.01 -3.92 0.88
CA SER A 117 -14.28 -4.49 0.38
C SER A 117 -14.08 -5.86 -0.28
N MET A 118 -12.84 -6.20 -0.66
CA MET A 118 -12.45 -7.54 -1.09
C MET A 118 -12.79 -8.62 -0.06
N MET A 119 -12.82 -8.32 1.24
CA MET A 119 -13.20 -9.27 2.30
C MET A 119 -14.60 -9.85 2.10
N ALA A 120 -15.50 -9.18 1.37
CA ALA A 120 -16.81 -9.74 1.00
C ALA A 120 -16.72 -10.97 0.08
N LYS A 121 -15.58 -11.16 -0.60
CA LYS A 121 -15.32 -12.28 -1.52
C LYS A 121 -14.43 -13.37 -0.91
N LEU A 122 -13.83 -13.11 0.25
CA LEU A 122 -12.91 -14.03 0.92
C LEU A 122 -13.64 -14.85 2.00
N PRO A 123 -13.18 -16.06 2.32
CA PRO A 123 -13.68 -16.80 3.48
C PRO A 123 -13.25 -16.09 4.78
N LYS A 124 -14.13 -15.22 5.33
CA LYS A 124 -13.81 -14.31 6.44
C LYS A 124 -13.14 -15.02 7.62
N GLU A 125 -13.71 -16.13 8.08
CA GLU A 125 -13.21 -16.94 9.21
C GLU A 125 -11.84 -17.59 8.98
N GLN A 126 -11.42 -17.70 7.72
CA GLN A 126 -10.16 -18.31 7.30
C GLN A 126 -9.14 -17.28 6.80
N THR A 127 -9.42 -15.98 6.91
CA THR A 127 -8.57 -14.92 6.35
C THR A 127 -7.94 -14.06 7.44
N SER A 128 -6.62 -14.05 7.52
CA SER A 128 -5.85 -13.06 8.30
C SER A 128 -5.45 -11.91 7.39
N VAL A 129 -5.60 -10.67 7.87
CA VAL A 129 -5.22 -9.48 7.10
C VAL A 129 -3.96 -8.86 7.70
N VAL A 130 -3.04 -8.44 6.84
CA VAL A 130 -1.85 -7.66 7.23
C VAL A 130 -1.72 -6.43 6.34
N THR A 131 -1.17 -5.35 6.86
CA THR A 131 -0.91 -4.14 6.08
C THR A 131 0.34 -3.40 6.55
N ILE A 132 0.84 -2.50 5.70
CA ILE A 132 1.93 -1.58 6.02
C ILE A 132 1.45 -0.16 5.71
N LEU A 133 1.63 0.75 6.65
CA LEU A 133 1.28 2.16 6.54
C LEU A 133 2.54 3.05 6.46
N ARG A 134 2.32 4.31 6.12
CA ARG A 134 3.36 5.33 5.92
C ARG A 134 2.82 6.68 6.36
N ASN A 135 3.71 7.56 6.81
CA ASN A 135 3.40 8.95 7.05
C ASN A 135 2.67 9.54 5.83
N PRO A 136 1.49 10.16 6.00
CA PRO A 136 0.66 10.55 4.88
C PRO A 136 1.31 11.57 3.94
N ILE A 137 2.08 12.52 4.47
CA ILE A 137 2.80 13.54 3.67
C ILE A 137 3.84 12.83 2.79
N ASP A 138 4.65 11.97 3.38
CA ASP A 138 5.65 11.20 2.64
C ASP A 138 5.02 10.23 1.63
N ARG A 139 3.82 9.70 1.91
CA ARG A 139 3.04 8.88 0.98
C ARG A 139 2.59 9.71 -0.22
N VAL A 140 2.14 10.96 -0.03
CA VAL A 140 1.78 11.87 -1.14
C VAL A 140 2.99 12.19 -2.01
N PHE A 141 4.12 12.61 -1.42
CA PHE A 141 5.36 12.85 -2.17
C PHE A 141 5.77 11.62 -2.98
N SER A 142 5.82 10.47 -2.32
CA SER A 142 6.18 9.21 -2.96
C SER A 142 5.23 8.80 -4.08
N THR A 143 3.95 9.19 -4.01
CA THR A 143 2.94 8.93 -5.04
C THR A 143 3.11 9.86 -6.23
N TYR A 144 3.33 11.16 -5.99
CA TYR A 144 3.66 12.14 -7.02
C TYR A 144 4.92 11.73 -7.79
N GLU A 145 6.03 11.51 -7.09
CA GLU A 145 7.31 11.14 -7.67
C GLU A 145 7.22 9.85 -8.50
N PHE A 146 6.51 8.84 -7.99
CA PHE A 146 6.34 7.58 -8.71
C PHE A 146 5.47 7.74 -9.96
N SER A 147 4.43 8.57 -9.90
CA SER A 147 3.56 8.85 -11.05
C SER A 147 4.36 9.52 -12.15
N VAL A 148 5.16 10.54 -11.81
CA VAL A 148 6.07 11.23 -12.74
C VAL A 148 7.12 10.26 -13.30
N GLU A 149 7.79 9.49 -12.43
CA GLU A 149 8.83 8.55 -12.84
C GLU A 149 8.30 7.52 -13.84
N VAL A 150 7.17 6.87 -13.53
CA VAL A 150 6.62 5.84 -14.41
C VAL A 150 6.09 6.45 -15.71
N ALA A 151 5.46 7.62 -15.65
CA ALA A 151 5.01 8.35 -16.83
C ALA A 151 6.17 8.73 -17.76
N ALA A 152 7.29 9.19 -17.20
CA ALA A 152 8.47 9.60 -17.96
C ALA A 152 9.09 8.45 -18.79
N ARG A 153 8.91 7.18 -18.38
CA ARG A 153 9.38 6.01 -19.16
C ARG A 153 8.79 5.96 -20.56
N PHE A 154 7.58 6.48 -20.74
CA PHE A 154 6.88 6.47 -22.01
C PHE A 154 7.33 7.59 -22.96
N LEU A 155 8.09 8.57 -22.50
CA LEU A 155 8.66 9.63 -23.36
C LEU A 155 9.74 9.12 -24.33
N VAL A 156 10.06 7.83 -24.30
CA VAL A 156 10.81 7.17 -25.39
C VAL A 156 10.03 7.18 -26.70
N HIS A 157 8.70 7.24 -26.64
CA HIS A 157 7.86 7.29 -27.82
C HIS A 157 7.68 8.73 -28.30
N ARG A 158 7.62 8.90 -29.63
CA ARG A 158 7.40 10.21 -30.27
C ARG A 158 6.10 10.86 -29.84
N ASP A 159 5.01 10.11 -29.76
CA ASP A 159 3.68 10.61 -29.44
C ASP A 159 2.83 9.48 -28.79
N LEU A 160 1.64 9.85 -28.30
CA LEU A 160 0.69 8.92 -27.67
C LEU A 160 0.14 7.88 -28.67
N THR A 161 0.09 8.20 -29.96
CA THR A 161 -0.36 7.28 -31.03
C THR A 161 0.64 6.14 -31.23
N SER A 162 1.93 6.48 -31.32
CA SER A 162 3.05 5.56 -31.42
C SER A 162 3.11 4.63 -30.21
N LEU A 163 2.90 5.20 -29.01
CA LEU A 163 2.78 4.43 -27.78
C LEU A 163 1.62 3.43 -27.84
N SER A 164 0.42 3.87 -28.24
CA SER A 164 -0.78 3.02 -28.29
C SER A 164 -0.60 1.84 -29.25
N ARG A 165 0.02 2.08 -30.41
CA ARG A 165 0.36 1.05 -31.39
C ARG A 165 1.33 0.00 -30.82
N MET A 166 2.35 0.44 -30.09
CA MET A 166 3.33 -0.46 -29.46
C MET A 166 2.73 -1.20 -28.25
N ALA A 167 1.91 -0.53 -27.44
CA ALA A 167 1.23 -1.13 -26.30
C ALA A 167 0.28 -2.27 -26.73
N LYS A 168 -0.45 -2.09 -27.85
CA LYS A 168 -1.30 -3.15 -28.44
C LYS A 168 -0.48 -4.38 -28.81
N ARG A 169 0.69 -4.19 -29.45
CA ARG A 169 1.61 -5.29 -29.80
C ARG A 169 2.21 -5.97 -28.56
N ALA A 170 2.56 -5.19 -27.54
CA ALA A 170 3.13 -5.71 -26.30
C ALA A 170 2.11 -6.51 -25.48
N ARG A 171 0.85 -6.04 -25.37
CA ARG A 171 -0.23 -6.75 -24.66
C ARG A 171 -0.53 -8.12 -25.27
N LEU A 172 -0.47 -8.24 -26.60
CA LEU A 172 -0.66 -9.53 -27.28
C LEU A 172 0.46 -10.55 -26.97
N LYS A 173 1.66 -10.07 -26.58
CA LYS A 173 2.83 -10.91 -26.31
C LYS A 173 3.11 -11.14 -24.82
N ALA A 174 2.51 -10.37 -23.92
CA ALA A 174 2.85 -10.38 -22.51
C ALA A 174 1.75 -11.03 -21.66
N GLY A 175 2.03 -12.20 -21.08
CA GLY A 175 1.25 -12.78 -19.98
C GLY A 175 1.53 -12.15 -18.60
N GLY A 176 2.09 -10.95 -18.57
CA GLY A 176 2.54 -10.26 -17.36
C GLY A 176 1.68 -9.03 -17.04
N VAL A 177 1.62 -8.68 -15.76
CA VAL A 177 0.79 -7.58 -15.26
C VAL A 177 1.56 -6.26 -15.38
N SER A 178 0.94 -5.25 -16.00
CA SER A 178 1.52 -3.91 -16.11
C SER A 178 1.15 -3.05 -14.90
N THR A 179 2.02 -2.10 -14.53
CA THR A 179 1.66 -1.01 -13.61
C THR A 179 0.39 -0.28 -14.05
N LEU A 180 0.13 -0.20 -15.35
CA LEU A 180 -1.05 0.45 -15.93
C LEU A 180 -2.37 -0.30 -15.69
N ASP A 181 -2.33 -1.53 -15.18
CA ASP A 181 -3.52 -2.35 -14.92
C ASP A 181 -3.89 -2.38 -13.42
N ILE A 182 -3.11 -1.71 -12.56
CA ILE A 182 -3.21 -1.82 -11.10
C ILE A 182 -3.68 -0.49 -10.50
N TRP A 183 -4.68 -0.51 -9.60
CA TRP A 183 -5.05 0.66 -8.82
C TRP A 183 -3.88 1.12 -7.90
N PRO A 184 -3.63 2.42 -7.68
CA PRO A 184 -4.21 3.60 -8.32
C PRO A 184 -3.53 3.96 -9.65
N TRP A 185 -2.45 3.27 -10.00
CA TRP A 185 -1.57 3.60 -11.12
C TRP A 185 -2.26 3.55 -12.49
N LYS A 186 -3.29 2.72 -12.65
CA LYS A 186 -4.13 2.68 -13.85
C LYS A 186 -4.80 4.01 -14.18
N TYR A 187 -4.93 4.91 -13.21
CA TYR A 187 -5.44 6.27 -13.39
C TYR A 187 -4.31 7.30 -13.38
N LEU A 188 -3.44 7.24 -12.37
CA LEU A 188 -2.41 8.26 -12.17
C LEU A 188 -1.34 8.28 -13.26
N VAL A 189 -0.92 7.11 -13.75
CA VAL A 189 0.16 7.03 -14.74
C VAL A 189 -0.31 7.50 -16.12
N PRO A 190 -1.48 7.10 -16.65
CA PRO A 190 -1.99 7.66 -17.91
C PRO A 190 -2.18 9.18 -17.86
N TRP A 191 -2.75 9.70 -16.78
CA TRP A 191 -2.94 11.15 -16.58
C TRP A 191 -1.60 11.91 -16.58
N MET A 192 -0.66 11.48 -15.73
CA MET A 192 0.66 12.12 -15.65
C MET A 192 1.45 11.95 -16.96
N ARG A 193 1.24 10.85 -17.69
CA ARG A 193 1.85 10.64 -19.00
C ARG A 193 1.33 11.68 -20.01
N GLU A 194 0.04 11.92 -20.07
CA GLU A 194 -0.53 12.93 -20.98
C GLU A 194 0.04 14.33 -20.68
N ASP A 195 0.11 14.70 -19.39
CA ASP A 195 0.75 15.95 -18.94
C ASP A 195 2.21 16.07 -19.41
N LEU A 196 3.04 15.03 -19.19
CA LEU A 196 4.45 15.05 -19.58
C LEU A 196 4.65 15.13 -21.10
N PHE A 197 3.80 14.47 -21.90
CA PHE A 197 3.84 14.58 -23.36
C PHE A 197 3.48 16.01 -23.79
N ALA A 198 2.40 16.58 -23.24
CA ALA A 198 1.97 17.94 -23.56
C ALA A 198 3.06 18.97 -23.23
N ARG A 199 3.70 18.87 -22.06
CA ARG A 199 4.81 19.75 -21.67
C ARG A 199 6.02 19.59 -22.58
N ARG A 200 6.42 18.36 -22.91
CA ARG A 200 7.52 18.12 -23.86
C ARG A 200 7.23 18.75 -25.22
N ASP A 201 6.02 18.55 -25.75
CA ASP A 201 5.65 19.04 -27.08
C ASP A 201 5.50 20.58 -27.08
N ALA A 202 5.09 21.18 -25.97
CA ALA A 202 5.13 22.63 -25.77
C ALA A 202 6.58 23.16 -25.76
N ARG A 203 7.52 22.50 -25.06
CA ARG A 203 8.94 22.85 -25.06
C ARG A 203 9.54 22.77 -26.47
N ILE A 204 9.24 21.70 -27.22
CA ILE A 204 9.70 21.55 -28.61
C ILE A 204 9.21 22.70 -29.49
N ARG A 205 7.94 23.13 -29.32
CA ARG A 205 7.38 24.26 -30.08
C ARG A 205 7.96 25.62 -29.69
N LYS A 206 8.25 25.84 -28.40
CA LYS A 206 8.82 27.11 -27.88
C LYS A 206 10.32 27.27 -28.16
N GLY A 207 11.06 26.16 -28.35
CA GLY A 207 12.52 26.20 -28.49
C GLY A 207 13.26 26.12 -27.15
N GLN A 208 14.50 26.60 -27.10
CA GLN A 208 15.42 26.44 -25.95
C GLN A 208 15.28 27.49 -24.82
N SER A 209 14.38 28.48 -24.95
CA SER A 209 14.19 29.50 -23.91
C SER A 209 13.18 29.02 -22.84
N TYR A 210 13.62 28.18 -21.92
CA TYR A 210 12.82 27.83 -20.75
C TYR A 210 13.59 28.09 -19.45
N ILE A 211 12.87 28.53 -18.43
CA ILE A 211 13.46 28.82 -17.13
C ILE A 211 13.70 27.51 -16.39
N ILE A 212 14.97 27.18 -16.15
CA ILE A 212 15.33 26.07 -15.30
C ILE A 212 15.28 26.55 -13.85
N THR A 213 14.22 26.16 -13.14
CA THR A 213 14.13 26.32 -11.68
C THR A 213 14.88 25.19 -10.97
N ASN A 214 15.44 25.49 -9.81
CA ASN A 214 16.06 24.50 -8.91
C ASN A 214 15.03 23.81 -7.99
N ASP A 215 13.75 24.22 -8.04
CA ASP A 215 12.68 23.59 -7.29
C ASP A 215 12.05 22.44 -8.08
N THR A 216 12.47 21.20 -7.79
CA THR A 216 11.94 19.99 -8.45
C THR A 216 10.43 19.79 -8.25
N TYR A 217 9.83 20.37 -7.21
CA TYR A 217 8.38 20.26 -6.97
C TYR A 217 7.59 21.39 -7.63
N ASN A 218 8.26 22.31 -8.32
CA ASN A 218 7.62 23.42 -9.04
C ASN A 218 8.27 23.67 -10.42
N MET A 219 8.51 22.60 -11.18
CA MET A 219 9.10 22.69 -12.53
C MET A 219 8.02 22.77 -13.62
N GLU A 220 7.23 23.84 -13.66
CA GLU A 220 6.07 23.98 -14.55
C GLU A 220 6.38 23.58 -16.01
N GLU A 221 7.50 24.02 -16.58
CA GLU A 221 7.80 23.66 -17.96
C GLU A 221 8.14 22.18 -18.17
N ILE A 222 8.55 21.44 -17.14
CA ILE A 222 9.09 20.07 -17.21
C ILE A 222 8.07 19.02 -16.77
N SER A 223 7.46 19.23 -15.60
CA SER A 223 6.52 18.32 -14.95
C SER A 223 5.47 19.12 -14.18
N MET A 224 4.25 18.58 -14.05
CA MET A 224 3.20 19.17 -13.22
C MET A 224 3.71 19.58 -11.84
N PRO A 225 3.61 20.87 -11.45
CA PRO A 225 3.93 21.32 -10.10
C PRO A 225 3.18 20.51 -9.04
N LEU A 226 3.81 20.26 -7.89
CA LEU A 226 3.22 19.47 -6.82
C LEU A 226 1.89 20.07 -6.33
N ARG A 227 1.81 21.40 -6.26
CA ARG A 227 0.59 22.09 -5.86
C ARG A 227 -0.56 21.86 -6.84
N ASP A 228 -0.27 21.83 -8.14
CA ASP A 228 -1.27 21.52 -9.16
C ASP A 228 -1.68 20.06 -9.07
N PHE A 229 -0.71 19.16 -8.88
CA PHE A 229 -0.94 17.74 -8.72
C PHE A 229 -1.89 17.41 -7.56
N ILE A 230 -1.68 17.97 -6.37
CA ILE A 230 -2.53 17.67 -5.20
C ILE A 230 -3.94 18.30 -5.32
N ASN A 231 -4.06 19.37 -6.10
CA ASN A 231 -5.34 20.06 -6.28
C ASN A 231 -6.16 19.54 -7.47
N ASP A 232 -5.56 18.70 -8.32
CA ASP A 232 -6.25 18.07 -9.43
C ASP A 232 -7.39 17.14 -8.95
N PRO A 233 -8.56 17.14 -9.62
CA PRO A 233 -9.67 16.23 -9.30
C PRO A 233 -9.27 14.74 -9.22
N ILE A 234 -8.34 14.29 -10.05
CA ILE A 234 -7.86 12.90 -10.04
C ILE A 234 -7.11 12.60 -8.74
N ALA A 235 -6.28 13.51 -8.24
CA ALA A 235 -5.58 13.34 -6.98
C ALA A 235 -6.54 13.43 -5.78
N ARG A 236 -7.51 14.34 -5.83
CA ARG A 236 -8.60 14.46 -4.83
C ARG A 236 -9.46 13.22 -4.72
N ASP A 237 -9.75 12.56 -5.83
CA ASP A 237 -10.40 11.27 -5.75
C ASP A 237 -9.41 10.21 -5.22
N ILE A 238 -8.25 10.04 -5.83
CA ILE A 238 -7.50 8.79 -5.69
C ILE A 238 -6.48 8.79 -4.53
N ILE A 239 -5.83 9.91 -4.26
CA ILE A 239 -4.65 9.99 -3.39
C ILE A 239 -5.04 10.40 -1.98
N HIS A 240 -5.85 11.45 -1.88
CA HIS A 240 -6.21 12.10 -0.62
C HIS A 240 -7.07 11.19 0.27
N ASN A 241 -6.63 10.99 1.51
CA ASN A 241 -7.18 10.00 2.45
C ASN A 241 -7.20 8.55 1.90
N GLY A 242 -6.34 8.28 0.91
CA GLY A 242 -6.35 7.03 0.17
C GLY A 242 -6.06 5.79 1.02
N ALA A 243 -5.22 5.88 2.06
CA ALA A 243 -4.96 4.75 2.94
C ALA A 243 -6.20 4.42 3.80
N THR A 244 -6.84 5.46 4.36
CA THR A 244 -8.09 5.35 5.10
C THR A 244 -9.19 4.75 4.23
N PHE A 245 -9.40 5.27 3.02
CA PHE A 245 -10.41 4.73 2.12
C PHE A 245 -10.11 3.30 1.67
N GLN A 246 -8.85 2.94 1.50
CA GLN A 246 -8.47 1.57 1.15
C GLN A 246 -8.73 0.58 2.30
N ILE A 247 -8.40 0.93 3.55
CA ILE A 247 -8.73 0.08 4.71
C ILE A 247 -10.24 0.08 5.00
N ALA A 248 -10.93 1.19 4.70
CA ALA A 248 -12.38 1.29 4.80
C ALA A 248 -13.12 0.50 3.71
N GLY A 249 -12.46 0.09 2.62
CA GLY A 249 -13.16 -0.52 1.51
C GLY A 249 -14.09 0.47 0.79
N LEU A 250 -13.64 1.72 0.67
CA LEU A 250 -14.35 2.88 0.14
C LEU A 250 -13.54 3.59 -0.96
N THR A 251 -12.65 2.91 -1.66
CA THR A 251 -11.95 3.50 -2.82
C THR A 251 -12.88 3.60 -4.03
N ASN A 252 -12.45 4.28 -5.09
CA ASN A 252 -13.16 4.22 -6.37
C ASN A 252 -13.06 2.83 -7.06
N ASN A 253 -12.34 1.89 -6.46
CA ASN A 253 -12.15 0.51 -6.92
C ASN A 253 -12.83 -0.51 -5.97
N SER A 254 -13.67 -0.06 -5.03
CA SER A 254 -14.43 -0.94 -4.15
C SER A 254 -15.36 -1.88 -4.92
N TYR A 255 -15.62 -3.04 -4.33
CA TYR A 255 -16.48 -4.07 -4.90
C TYR A 255 -17.97 -3.89 -4.60
N LEU A 256 -18.31 -3.13 -3.57
CA LEU A 256 -19.68 -2.95 -3.09
C LEU A 256 -20.25 -1.62 -3.62
N ALA A 257 -21.46 -1.65 -4.16
CA ALA A 257 -22.10 -0.45 -4.70
C ALA A 257 -22.32 0.63 -3.61
N GLU A 258 -22.72 0.21 -2.41
CA GLU A 258 -22.89 1.09 -1.24
C GLU A 258 -21.60 1.84 -0.87
N SER A 259 -20.43 1.20 -1.02
CA SER A 259 -19.13 1.85 -0.76
C SER A 259 -18.94 3.12 -1.58
N HIS A 260 -19.43 3.14 -2.83
CA HIS A 260 -19.30 4.32 -3.68
C HIS A 260 -20.23 5.47 -3.26
N GLU A 261 -21.40 5.15 -2.71
CA GLU A 261 -22.33 6.15 -2.17
C GLU A 261 -21.77 6.77 -0.88
N VAL A 262 -21.32 5.94 0.05
CA VAL A 262 -20.67 6.36 1.30
C VAL A 262 -19.46 7.24 1.00
N ARG A 263 -18.60 6.80 0.08
CA ARG A 263 -17.43 7.56 -0.38
C ARG A 263 -17.83 8.94 -0.89
N ARG A 264 -18.85 9.03 -1.75
CA ARG A 264 -19.33 10.31 -2.29
C ARG A 264 -19.78 11.25 -1.17
N CYS A 265 -20.48 10.73 -0.18
CA CYS A 265 -20.94 11.50 0.97
C CYS A 265 -19.78 12.02 1.83
N VAL A 266 -18.75 11.21 2.08
CA VAL A 266 -17.59 11.62 2.88
C VAL A 266 -16.70 12.61 2.14
N LEU A 267 -16.56 12.47 0.81
CA LEU A 267 -15.84 13.45 -0.02
C LEU A 267 -16.58 14.80 -0.05
N LYS A 268 -17.92 14.79 -0.05
CA LYS A 268 -18.74 16.01 -0.02
C LYS A 268 -18.76 16.66 1.38
N TYR A 269 -18.86 15.84 2.43
CA TYR A 269 -19.00 16.28 3.81
C TYR A 269 -17.90 15.66 4.68
N GLN A 270 -16.78 16.37 4.80
CA GLN A 270 -15.60 15.87 5.51
C GLN A 270 -15.87 15.50 6.97
N SER A 271 -16.85 16.14 7.62
CA SER A 271 -17.28 15.82 9.00
C SER A 271 -17.79 14.38 9.15
N LEU A 272 -18.33 13.77 8.09
CA LEU A 272 -18.76 12.37 8.09
C LEU A 272 -17.58 11.38 8.07
N GLY A 273 -16.36 11.86 7.81
CA GLY A 273 -15.14 11.04 7.83
C GLY A 273 -14.84 10.42 9.20
N GLN A 274 -15.37 10.97 10.29
CA GLN A 274 -15.20 10.41 11.63
C GLN A 274 -15.79 8.99 11.75
N TYR A 275 -16.96 8.74 11.15
CA TYR A 275 -17.58 7.41 11.12
C TYR A 275 -16.73 6.40 10.33
N VAL A 276 -16.05 6.87 9.27
CA VAL A 276 -15.10 6.04 8.51
C VAL A 276 -13.89 5.68 9.37
N LEU A 277 -13.34 6.64 10.12
CA LEU A 277 -12.21 6.39 11.01
C LEU A 277 -12.53 5.36 12.09
N GLU A 278 -13.73 5.36 12.66
CA GLU A 278 -14.15 4.36 13.65
C GLU A 278 -14.11 2.94 13.07
N VAL A 279 -14.66 2.75 11.86
CA VAL A 279 -14.62 1.47 11.16
C VAL A 279 -13.18 1.05 10.84
N VAL A 280 -12.36 1.98 10.36
CA VAL A 280 -10.97 1.71 9.98
C VAL A 280 -10.12 1.34 11.19
N LYS A 281 -10.27 2.02 12.33
CA LYS A 281 -9.57 1.70 13.58
C LYS A 281 -9.87 0.27 14.03
N LYS A 282 -11.15 -0.10 14.08
CA LYS A 282 -11.57 -1.48 14.40
C LYS A 282 -10.97 -2.51 13.45
N ARG A 283 -10.96 -2.21 12.14
CA ARG A 283 -10.34 -3.10 11.15
C ARG A 283 -8.85 -3.25 11.38
N LEU A 284 -8.11 -2.17 11.63
CA LEU A 284 -6.70 -2.25 11.98
C LEU A 284 -6.47 -3.06 13.26
N ASP A 285 -7.31 -2.88 14.28
CA ASP A 285 -7.21 -3.65 15.52
C ASP A 285 -7.43 -5.15 15.30
N SER A 286 -8.19 -5.54 14.27
CA SER A 286 -8.42 -6.93 13.88
C SER A 286 -7.37 -7.53 12.94
N MET A 287 -6.44 -6.71 12.41
CA MET A 287 -5.39 -7.21 11.53
C MET A 287 -4.35 -7.99 12.34
N LEU A 288 -3.84 -9.06 11.75
CA LEU A 288 -2.76 -9.88 12.32
C LEU A 288 -1.49 -9.05 12.50
N TYR A 289 -1.25 -8.07 11.61
CA TYR A 289 -0.08 -7.21 11.67
C TYR A 289 -0.28 -5.87 10.96
N VAL A 290 0.20 -4.78 11.59
CA VAL A 290 0.27 -3.44 11.02
C VAL A 290 1.70 -2.90 11.13
N GLY A 291 2.39 -2.76 10.00
CA GLY A 291 3.77 -2.22 9.96
C GLY A 291 3.83 -0.75 9.58
N LEU A 292 4.98 -0.12 9.80
CA LEU A 292 5.24 1.28 9.45
C LEU A 292 6.45 1.42 8.52
N THR A 293 6.34 2.26 7.50
CA THR A 293 7.40 2.43 6.51
C THR A 293 8.62 3.16 7.11
N GLU A 294 8.40 4.11 8.00
CA GLU A 294 9.43 4.93 8.64
C GLU A 294 10.32 4.08 9.56
N ASN A 295 9.71 3.12 10.27
CA ASN A 295 10.38 2.13 11.12
C ASN A 295 10.66 0.84 10.33
N HIS A 296 11.22 0.95 9.12
CA HIS A 296 11.25 -0.16 8.16
C HIS A 296 11.91 -1.44 8.70
N ARG A 297 13.10 -1.33 9.30
CA ARG A 297 13.87 -2.48 9.81
C ARG A 297 13.14 -3.15 10.97
N GLU A 298 12.68 -2.36 11.92
CA GLU A 298 11.93 -2.82 13.09
C GLU A 298 10.58 -3.45 12.68
N SER A 299 9.88 -2.84 11.74
CA SER A 299 8.66 -3.40 11.15
C SER A 299 8.96 -4.77 10.52
N ALA A 300 10.04 -4.88 9.74
CA ALA A 300 10.44 -6.13 9.13
C ALA A 300 10.79 -7.21 10.16
N THR A 301 11.53 -6.85 11.22
CA THR A 301 11.84 -7.75 12.34
C THR A 301 10.56 -8.23 13.04
N MET A 302 9.62 -7.34 13.35
CA MET A 302 8.34 -7.73 13.93
C MET A 302 7.51 -8.60 13.00
N PHE A 303 7.49 -8.29 11.70
CA PHE A 303 6.79 -9.11 10.72
C PHE A 303 7.35 -10.55 10.69
N SER A 304 8.68 -10.68 10.68
CA SER A 304 9.35 -11.99 10.71
C SER A 304 8.94 -12.80 11.94
N ASN A 305 8.95 -12.19 13.12
CA ASN A 305 8.66 -12.87 14.39
C ASN A 305 7.16 -13.11 14.65
N LEU A 306 6.28 -12.21 14.21
CA LEU A 306 4.84 -12.32 14.48
C LEU A 306 4.10 -13.08 13.37
N VAL A 307 4.41 -12.81 12.10
CA VAL A 307 3.73 -13.43 10.95
C VAL A 307 4.59 -14.55 10.37
N GLY A 308 5.86 -14.27 10.09
CA GLY A 308 6.78 -15.23 9.47
C GLY A 308 6.89 -16.54 10.26
N ALA A 309 7.12 -16.44 11.57
CA ALA A 309 7.20 -17.60 12.47
C ALA A 309 5.92 -18.47 12.43
N GLN A 310 4.74 -17.86 12.37
CA GLN A 310 3.47 -18.60 12.28
C GLN A 310 3.30 -19.29 10.92
N VAL A 311 3.67 -18.63 9.82
CA VAL A 311 3.64 -19.22 8.49
C VAL A 311 4.57 -20.44 8.43
N ILE A 312 5.81 -20.28 8.92
CA ILE A 312 6.80 -21.36 8.99
C ILE A 312 6.25 -22.53 9.81
N ALA A 313 5.73 -22.29 11.02
CA ALA A 313 5.19 -23.34 11.88
C ALA A 313 4.02 -24.10 11.22
N GLN A 314 3.12 -23.41 10.51
CA GLN A 314 2.03 -24.06 9.78
C GLN A 314 2.55 -24.92 8.62
N LEU A 315 3.57 -24.48 7.89
CA LEU A 315 4.14 -25.24 6.78
C LEU A 315 4.88 -26.49 7.27
N THR A 316 5.69 -26.37 8.33
CA THR A 316 6.39 -27.53 8.93
C THR A 316 5.41 -28.60 9.40
N LYS A 317 4.29 -28.20 10.02
CA LYS A 317 3.24 -29.14 10.46
C LYS A 317 2.53 -29.84 9.29
N SER A 318 2.33 -29.14 8.16
CA SER A 318 1.75 -29.75 6.96
C SER A 318 2.69 -30.79 6.34
N SER A 319 4.00 -30.52 6.33
CA SER A 319 5.02 -31.44 5.80
C SER A 319 5.19 -32.70 6.66
N SER A 320 5.15 -32.59 7.98
CA SER A 320 5.23 -33.76 8.88
C SER A 320 4.01 -34.68 8.79
N ASN A 321 2.84 -34.13 8.40
CA ASN A 321 1.62 -34.92 8.24
C ASN A 321 1.52 -35.62 6.87
N SER A 322 2.29 -35.17 5.86
CA SER A 322 2.34 -35.83 4.54
C SER A 322 3.24 -37.07 4.49
N ASP A 323 4.06 -37.32 5.52
CA ASP A 323 4.95 -38.49 5.58
C ASP A 323 4.25 -39.80 6.02
N PHE A 324 2.94 -39.77 6.29
CA PHE A 324 2.16 -40.96 6.71
C PHE A 324 1.20 -41.52 5.64
N SER A 325 1.33 -41.12 4.38
CA SER A 325 0.55 -41.73 3.28
C SER A 325 1.44 -42.08 2.09
N ILE A 326 2.28 -43.10 2.25
CA ILE A 326 2.74 -43.92 1.13
C ILE A 326 1.74 -45.07 1.04
N ASP A 327 0.73 -44.91 0.19
CA ASP A 327 0.06 -46.06 -0.41
C ASP A 327 0.35 -46.08 -1.91
N ASN A 328 0.73 -47.26 -2.36
CA ASN A 328 1.30 -47.54 -3.67
C ASN A 328 0.21 -47.45 -4.75
N GLY A 329 0.44 -46.59 -5.74
CA GLY A 329 -0.40 -46.52 -6.93
C GLY A 329 0.35 -45.90 -8.10
N SER A 330 1.02 -46.75 -8.88
CA SER A 330 1.59 -46.41 -10.17
C SER A 330 0.51 -45.82 -11.10
N GLU A 331 0.81 -44.71 -11.79
CA GLU A 331 0.55 -44.57 -13.24
C GLU A 331 1.04 -43.23 -13.83
N GLN A 332 2.01 -43.37 -14.74
CA GLN A 332 2.20 -42.67 -16.03
C GLN A 332 2.15 -41.13 -16.11
N ARG A 333 3.35 -40.53 -16.26
CA ARG A 333 3.57 -39.20 -16.84
C ARG A 333 3.42 -39.22 -18.37
N PRO A 334 2.64 -38.31 -18.99
CA PRO A 334 2.80 -38.00 -20.40
C PRO A 334 3.88 -36.92 -20.59
N LEU A 335 4.92 -37.26 -21.36
CA LEU A 335 5.91 -36.35 -21.91
C LEU A 335 5.30 -35.56 -23.09
N LEU A 336 5.46 -34.23 -23.11
CA LEU A 336 5.17 -33.37 -24.27
C LEU A 336 6.31 -32.35 -24.46
N PRO A 337 6.54 -31.86 -25.70
CA PRO A 337 7.86 -31.94 -26.33
C PRO A 337 8.64 -30.63 -26.32
N ASN A 338 9.96 -30.77 -26.41
CA ASN A 338 10.92 -29.72 -26.73
C ASN A 338 10.61 -29.06 -28.08
N SER A 339 10.53 -27.73 -28.08
CA SER A 339 10.62 -26.92 -29.29
C SER A 339 11.75 -25.90 -29.11
N LYS A 340 12.87 -26.16 -29.80
CA LYS A 340 13.93 -25.18 -30.06
C LYS A 340 13.45 -24.25 -31.18
N SER A 341 13.66 -22.94 -31.04
CA SER A 341 13.89 -22.06 -32.19
C SER A 341 14.76 -20.87 -31.80
N ASP A 342 15.67 -20.57 -32.73
CA ASP A 342 16.84 -19.71 -32.63
C ASP A 342 16.54 -18.21 -32.83
N ALA A 343 17.62 -17.44 -32.65
CA ALA A 343 17.71 -16.00 -32.44
C ALA A 343 17.43 -15.10 -33.67
N ASN A 344 16.87 -13.89 -33.45
CA ASN A 344 17.62 -12.61 -33.40
C ASN A 344 16.69 -11.37 -33.37
N HIS A 345 17.25 -10.26 -32.84
CA HIS A 345 16.79 -8.86 -32.83
C HIS A 345 16.04 -8.29 -31.59
N GLN A 346 16.85 -7.66 -30.73
CA GLN A 346 16.80 -6.26 -30.29
C GLN A 346 15.42 -5.63 -29.99
N GLU A 347 14.82 -5.99 -28.85
CA GLU A 347 13.81 -5.17 -28.17
C GLU A 347 14.11 -5.11 -26.65
N ASN A 348 14.38 -3.89 -26.16
CA ASN A 348 14.70 -3.59 -24.76
C ASN A 348 13.47 -3.69 -23.86
N ASN A 349 13.05 -4.92 -23.55
CA ASN A 349 11.98 -5.20 -22.59
C ASN A 349 12.59 -5.62 -21.23
N THR A 350 12.64 -4.69 -20.28
CA THR A 350 13.37 -4.84 -19.00
C THR A 350 12.70 -5.78 -17.99
N TYR A 351 11.56 -6.39 -18.35
CA TYR A 351 10.95 -7.47 -17.57
C TYR A 351 11.67 -8.81 -17.75
N ARG A 352 12.48 -8.99 -18.81
CA ARG A 352 13.26 -10.22 -19.00
C ARG A 352 14.52 -10.27 -18.13
N LYS A 353 15.05 -9.12 -17.68
CA LYS A 353 16.25 -9.07 -16.82
C LYS A 353 15.97 -9.48 -15.36
N LEU A 354 14.70 -9.50 -14.94
CA LEU A 354 14.26 -10.15 -13.70
C LEU A 354 14.11 -11.68 -13.85
N LYS A 355 13.97 -12.19 -15.09
CA LYS A 355 13.88 -13.64 -15.35
C LYS A 355 15.24 -14.34 -15.30
N LYS A 356 16.35 -13.60 -15.41
CA LYS A 356 17.72 -14.15 -15.33
C LYS A 356 18.26 -14.27 -13.89
N VAL A 357 17.45 -13.93 -12.88
CA VAL A 357 17.67 -14.27 -11.47
C VAL A 357 16.65 -15.34 -11.01
N SER A 358 15.82 -15.88 -11.92
CA SER A 358 14.78 -16.87 -11.59
C SER A 358 14.84 -18.11 -12.49
N SER A 359 16.03 -18.56 -12.84
CA SER A 359 16.24 -19.87 -13.46
C SER A 359 17.18 -20.72 -12.61
N THR A 360 16.74 -21.01 -11.40
CA THR A 360 17.08 -22.23 -10.68
C THR A 360 15.76 -22.84 -10.25
N SER A 361 15.32 -23.84 -11.00
CA SER A 361 14.26 -24.78 -10.61
C SER A 361 14.77 -25.71 -9.50
N LYS A 362 15.32 -25.13 -8.42
CA LYS A 362 15.87 -25.84 -7.25
C LYS A 362 15.34 -25.29 -5.91
N ASP A 363 14.49 -24.26 -5.92
CA ASP A 363 14.07 -23.56 -4.70
C ASP A 363 12.86 -24.23 -3.99
N GLU A 364 12.29 -25.32 -4.54
CA GLU A 364 11.15 -26.01 -3.90
C GLU A 364 11.57 -26.81 -2.64
N ALA A 365 12.87 -27.04 -2.42
CA ALA A 365 13.39 -27.79 -1.27
C ALA A 365 13.95 -26.92 -0.12
N GLU A 366 14.00 -25.58 -0.25
CA GLU A 366 14.70 -24.71 0.73
C GLU A 366 13.87 -24.30 1.95
N ASN A 367 12.54 -24.48 1.96
CA ASN A 367 11.70 -23.96 3.04
C ASN A 367 11.62 -24.84 4.31
N ILE A 368 12.26 -26.02 4.31
CA ILE A 368 12.14 -26.98 5.42
C ILE A 368 13.00 -26.56 6.64
N ASN A 369 13.96 -25.65 6.49
CA ASN A 369 14.84 -25.19 7.58
C ASN A 369 14.83 -23.66 7.79
N MET A 370 13.74 -23.00 7.41
CA MET A 370 13.56 -21.55 7.60
C MET A 370 13.16 -21.25 9.04
N ASP A 371 13.80 -20.27 9.68
CA ASP A 371 13.36 -19.68 10.95
C ASP A 371 13.24 -18.15 10.80
N ALA A 372 12.77 -17.47 11.84
CA ALA A 372 12.57 -16.01 11.79
C ALA A 372 13.90 -15.22 11.61
N GLY A 373 15.02 -15.75 12.07
CA GLY A 373 16.35 -15.15 11.90
C GLY A 373 16.83 -15.26 10.46
N LYS A 374 16.84 -16.47 9.89
CA LYS A 374 17.20 -16.73 8.48
C LYS A 374 16.28 -15.97 7.52
N LEU A 375 15.00 -15.85 7.85
CA LEU A 375 14.06 -15.05 7.06
C LEU A 375 14.46 -13.57 7.03
N MET A 376 14.95 -13.04 8.16
CA MET A 376 15.44 -11.65 8.24
C MET A 376 16.75 -11.46 7.47
N GLU A 377 17.68 -12.43 7.52
CA GLU A 377 18.91 -12.40 6.72
C GLU A 377 18.61 -12.41 5.21
N ALA A 378 17.72 -13.30 4.77
CA ALA A 378 17.26 -13.36 3.39
C ALA A 378 16.59 -12.04 2.94
N TYR A 379 15.85 -11.41 3.87
CA TYR A 379 15.22 -10.13 3.66
C TYR A 379 16.23 -8.99 3.48
N GLU A 380 17.23 -8.87 4.36
CA GLU A 380 18.26 -7.83 4.28
C GLU A 380 19.07 -7.92 2.97
N SER A 381 19.44 -9.15 2.56
CA SER A 381 20.10 -9.40 1.27
C SER A 381 19.20 -9.00 0.07
N CYS A 382 17.92 -9.39 0.11
CA CYS A 382 16.96 -9.06 -0.95
C CYS A 382 16.78 -7.54 -1.12
N ILE A 383 16.64 -6.78 -0.02
CA ILE A 383 16.44 -5.32 -0.09
C ILE A 383 17.58 -4.63 -0.82
N SER A 384 18.83 -4.98 -0.50
CA SER A 384 20.00 -4.34 -1.10
C SER A 384 19.96 -4.44 -2.63
N SER A 385 19.72 -5.64 -3.16
CA SER A 385 19.58 -5.87 -4.61
C SER A 385 18.39 -5.12 -5.21
N LEU A 386 17.26 -5.09 -4.49
CA LEU A 386 16.02 -4.47 -4.95
C LEU A 386 16.17 -2.95 -5.03
N ARG A 387 16.80 -2.32 -4.03
CA ARG A 387 17.07 -0.87 -4.01
C ARG A 387 17.95 -0.45 -5.17
N ASN A 388 19.04 -1.19 -5.43
CA ASN A 388 19.92 -0.90 -6.56
C ASN A 388 19.17 -0.94 -7.89
N SER A 389 18.38 -1.99 -8.14
CA SER A 389 17.59 -2.09 -9.37
C SER A 389 16.52 -1.00 -9.50
N GLN A 390 15.95 -0.55 -8.39
CA GLN A 390 14.97 0.54 -8.40
C GLN A 390 15.63 1.89 -8.70
N SER A 391 16.77 2.18 -8.06
CA SER A 391 17.55 3.41 -8.29
C SER A 391 17.99 3.54 -9.75
N GLU A 392 18.52 2.48 -10.35
CA GLU A 392 18.90 2.47 -11.78
C GLU A 392 17.71 2.78 -12.70
N ARG A 393 16.54 2.17 -12.43
CA ARG A 393 15.32 2.41 -13.22
C ARG A 393 14.82 3.84 -13.08
N ARG A 394 14.88 4.38 -11.87
CA ARG A 394 14.50 5.76 -11.57
C ARG A 394 15.41 6.73 -12.34
N ALA A 395 16.73 6.57 -12.23
CA ALA A 395 17.71 7.40 -12.94
C ALA A 395 17.47 7.39 -14.47
N LYS A 396 17.24 6.21 -15.05
CA LYS A 396 16.94 6.08 -16.50
C LYS A 396 15.64 6.79 -16.90
N SER A 397 14.62 6.76 -16.03
CA SER A 397 13.33 7.38 -16.28
C SER A 397 13.44 8.91 -16.20
N LEU A 398 14.05 9.42 -15.12
CA LEU A 398 14.20 10.85 -14.87
C LEU A 398 15.13 11.54 -15.88
N LYS A 399 16.10 10.83 -16.47
CA LYS A 399 16.93 11.36 -17.57
C LYS A 399 16.10 11.95 -18.72
N ARG A 400 14.87 11.46 -18.95
CA ARG A 400 13.97 11.95 -20.02
C ARG A 400 13.27 13.26 -19.70
N ILE A 401 13.26 13.64 -18.42
CA ILE A 401 12.66 14.88 -17.90
C ILE A 401 13.69 15.69 -17.11
N SER A 402 14.98 15.53 -17.43
CA SER A 402 16.04 16.35 -16.86
C SER A 402 15.73 17.84 -17.08
N PRO A 403 15.98 18.72 -16.09
CA PRO A 403 16.67 18.51 -14.81
C PRO A 403 15.86 17.95 -13.62
N ALA A 404 14.63 17.45 -13.80
CA ALA A 404 13.84 16.96 -12.68
C ALA A 404 14.54 15.81 -11.92
N ASN A 405 14.83 16.04 -10.63
CA ASN A 405 15.43 15.06 -9.73
C ASN A 405 14.83 15.15 -8.32
N PHE A 406 14.15 14.10 -7.90
CA PHE A 406 13.42 14.05 -6.64
C PHE A 406 14.28 13.42 -5.53
N THR A 407 14.60 14.19 -4.50
CA THR A 407 15.37 13.71 -3.35
C THR A 407 14.68 14.05 -2.03
N LYS A 408 15.12 13.43 -0.93
CA LYS A 408 14.62 13.75 0.42
C LYS A 408 14.99 15.18 0.82
N GLU A 409 16.15 15.65 0.41
CA GLU A 409 16.62 17.02 0.63
C GLU A 409 15.75 18.02 -0.13
N ALA A 410 15.31 17.68 -1.34
CA ALA A 410 14.38 18.49 -2.10
C ALA A 410 13.02 18.59 -1.41
N ARG A 411 12.52 17.50 -0.77
CA ARG A 411 11.25 17.55 0.00
C ARG A 411 11.31 18.56 1.14
N ARG A 412 12.47 18.69 1.81
CA ARG A 412 12.67 19.65 2.91
C ARG A 412 12.63 21.11 2.46
N LYS A 413 12.76 21.38 1.15
CA LYS A 413 12.69 22.73 0.58
C LYS A 413 11.27 23.12 0.16
N VAL A 414 10.32 22.19 0.22
CA VAL A 414 8.92 22.46 -0.13
C VAL A 414 8.33 23.43 0.89
N PRO A 415 7.62 24.49 0.46
CA PRO A 415 7.07 25.49 1.37
C PRO A 415 6.13 24.88 2.41
N GLU A 416 6.23 25.36 3.65
CA GLU A 416 5.41 24.90 4.79
C GLU A 416 3.90 25.01 4.51
N LEU A 417 3.46 26.08 3.82
CA LEU A 417 2.06 26.25 3.43
C LEU A 417 1.56 25.10 2.54
N LEU A 418 2.42 24.57 1.66
CA LEU A 418 2.07 23.43 0.82
C LEU A 418 2.03 22.12 1.63
N LEU A 419 2.91 21.96 2.63
CA LEU A 419 2.85 20.82 3.55
C LEU A 419 1.56 20.84 4.40
N GLN A 420 1.12 22.01 4.83
CA GLN A 420 -0.16 22.20 5.54
C GLN A 420 -1.36 21.89 4.65
N GLU A 421 -1.32 22.30 3.38
CA GLU A 421 -2.35 21.95 2.38
C GLU A 421 -2.42 20.43 2.18
N ILE A 422 -1.28 19.75 2.00
CA ILE A 422 -1.22 18.28 1.93
C ILE A 422 -1.77 17.63 3.19
N THR A 423 -1.42 18.16 4.37
CA THR A 423 -1.91 17.66 5.66
C THR A 423 -3.42 17.78 5.78
N SER A 424 -3.98 18.93 5.41
CA SER A 424 -5.43 19.19 5.43
C SER A 424 -6.19 18.24 4.50
N LEU A 425 -5.69 18.06 3.27
CA LEU A 425 -6.28 17.15 2.29
C LEU A 425 -6.21 15.67 2.71
N ASN A 426 -5.34 15.33 3.67
CA ASN A 426 -5.13 13.97 4.17
C ASN A 426 -5.46 13.83 5.67
N SER A 427 -6.38 14.64 6.20
CA SER A 427 -6.71 14.68 7.63
C SER A 427 -7.13 13.34 8.23
N LEU A 428 -7.82 12.46 7.47
CA LEU A 428 -8.17 11.12 7.95
C LEU A 428 -6.95 10.20 7.96
N ASP A 429 -6.11 10.26 6.91
CA ASP A 429 -4.85 9.50 6.88
C ASP A 429 -3.89 9.90 8.01
N MET A 430 -3.88 11.18 8.41
CA MET A 430 -3.10 11.65 9.57
C MET A 430 -3.57 10.99 10.87
N GLN A 431 -4.87 10.96 11.11
CA GLN A 431 -5.44 10.31 12.28
C GLN A 431 -5.26 8.79 12.26
N LEU A 432 -5.41 8.18 11.09
CA LEU A 432 -5.14 6.77 10.86
C LEU A 432 -3.70 6.41 11.19
N TYR A 433 -2.73 7.19 10.69
CA TYR A 433 -1.32 6.93 10.89
C TYR A 433 -0.94 7.04 12.37
N ASN A 434 -1.44 8.06 13.08
CA ASN A 434 -1.25 8.18 14.53
C ASN A 434 -1.81 6.95 15.27
N TYR A 435 -2.99 6.46 14.88
CA TYR A 435 -3.54 5.23 15.45
C TYR A 435 -2.67 4.01 15.18
N ALA A 436 -2.15 3.89 13.95
CA ALA A 436 -1.25 2.81 13.57
C ALA A 436 0.08 2.84 14.34
N GLN A 437 0.60 4.01 14.68
CA GLN A 437 1.77 4.15 15.57
C GLN A 437 1.51 3.55 16.96
N ASN A 438 0.31 3.75 17.50
CA ASN A 438 -0.08 3.14 18.78
C ASN A 438 -0.20 1.61 18.69
N ILE A 439 -0.76 1.09 17.59
CA ILE A 439 -0.80 -0.36 17.35
C ILE A 439 0.63 -0.92 17.26
N PHE A 440 1.48 -0.26 16.48
CA PHE A 440 2.86 -0.67 16.26
C PHE A 440 3.65 -0.77 17.57
N ALA A 441 3.56 0.25 18.44
CA ALA A 441 4.21 0.24 19.74
C ALA A 441 3.72 -0.91 20.64
N LYS A 442 2.41 -1.22 20.61
CA LYS A 442 1.85 -2.37 21.34
C LYS A 442 2.38 -3.70 20.80
N GLN A 443 2.42 -3.86 19.47
CA GLN A 443 2.95 -5.07 18.83
C GLN A 443 4.43 -5.28 19.17
N GLN A 444 5.21 -4.20 19.22
CA GLN A 444 6.61 -4.25 19.61
C GLN A 444 6.78 -4.71 21.06
N ALA A 445 6.02 -4.12 21.99
CA ALA A 445 6.08 -4.50 23.40
C ALA A 445 5.73 -5.99 23.60
N LEU A 446 4.68 -6.47 22.92
CA LEU A 446 4.30 -7.88 22.95
C LEU A 446 5.39 -8.81 22.40
N MET A 447 6.03 -8.44 21.28
CA MET A 447 7.14 -9.21 20.71
C MET A 447 8.30 -9.32 21.70
N VAL A 448 8.71 -8.21 22.33
CA VAL A 448 9.82 -8.19 23.30
C VAL A 448 9.48 -9.03 24.53
N GLN A 449 8.27 -8.94 25.06
CA GLN A 449 7.82 -9.77 26.19
C GLN A 449 7.87 -11.26 25.86
N ASN A 450 7.42 -11.67 24.66
CA ASN A 450 7.45 -13.06 24.24
C ASN A 450 8.89 -13.59 24.10
N MET A 451 9.82 -12.77 23.61
CA MET A 451 11.24 -13.14 23.52
C MET A 451 11.86 -13.35 24.91
N VAL A 452 11.63 -12.41 25.85
CA VAL A 452 12.14 -12.51 27.23
C VAL A 452 11.56 -13.74 27.96
N ASN A 453 10.27 -14.05 27.77
CA ASN A 453 9.65 -15.22 28.38
C ASN A 453 10.19 -16.54 27.80
N SER A 454 10.53 -16.57 26.51
CA SER A 454 11.15 -17.74 25.88
C SER A 454 12.59 -17.98 26.34
N GLU A 455 13.32 -16.93 26.73
CA GLU A 455 14.69 -17.04 27.28
C GLU A 455 14.71 -17.44 28.76
N ASN A 456 13.63 -17.17 29.50
CA ASN A 456 13.52 -17.47 30.94
C ASN A 456 12.93 -18.87 31.25
N LEU A 457 12.59 -19.68 30.25
CA LEU A 457 12.19 -21.07 30.49
C LEU A 457 13.44 -21.90 30.82
N PRO A 458 13.59 -22.45 32.04
CA PRO A 458 14.73 -23.29 32.35
C PRO A 458 14.70 -24.51 31.44
N SER A 459 15.80 -24.78 30.76
CA SER A 459 16.05 -26.05 30.09
C SER A 459 16.07 -27.16 31.15
N THR A 460 14.91 -27.70 31.50
CA THR A 460 14.81 -28.97 32.23
C THR A 460 15.06 -30.07 31.23
N LEU A 461 16.32 -30.33 30.92
CA LEU A 461 16.90 -31.58 30.41
C LEU A 461 18.41 -31.34 30.30
N ASP A 462 19.13 -31.75 31.35
CA ASP A 462 20.50 -32.26 31.36
C ASP A 462 21.19 -31.95 32.72
N GLU A 463 20.82 -32.72 33.73
CA GLU A 463 21.77 -33.06 34.79
C GLU A 463 22.73 -34.11 34.21
N HIS A 464 23.90 -33.70 33.77
CA HIS A 464 25.18 -34.31 34.16
C HIS A 464 26.39 -33.60 33.50
N ALA A 465 27.42 -33.40 34.32
CA ALA A 465 28.83 -33.15 34.00
C ALA A 465 29.35 -31.69 33.93
N HIS A 466 29.84 -31.26 35.09
CA HIS A 466 31.12 -30.57 35.35
C HIS A 466 31.49 -29.22 34.69
N ASN A 467 31.46 -28.18 35.54
CA ASN A 467 32.48 -27.15 35.79
C ASN A 467 33.66 -27.02 34.79
N ASN A 468 33.74 -25.87 34.09
CA ASN A 468 34.68 -24.81 34.49
C ASN A 468 34.59 -23.50 33.69
N SER A 469 34.86 -22.43 34.44
CA SER A 469 35.39 -21.10 34.04
C SER A 469 34.43 -20.00 33.57
N ASN A 470 34.50 -18.92 34.35
CA ASN A 470 33.79 -17.66 34.26
C ASN A 470 34.11 -16.89 32.96
N SER A 471 33.07 -16.54 32.21
CA SER A 471 32.99 -15.20 31.60
C SER A 471 31.52 -14.81 31.49
N LEU A 472 31.15 -13.71 32.15
CA LEU A 472 29.80 -13.15 32.10
C LEU A 472 29.66 -12.44 30.74
N PRO A 473 28.69 -12.79 29.88
CA PRO A 473 28.58 -12.18 28.55
C PRO A 473 28.06 -10.73 28.67
N SER A 474 28.70 -9.79 27.98
CA SER A 474 28.59 -8.33 28.19
C SER A 474 27.21 -7.71 27.97
N TRP A 475 26.25 -8.46 27.40
CA TRP A 475 24.89 -7.97 27.18
C TRP A 475 24.07 -7.84 28.48
N LYS A 476 24.42 -8.58 29.55
CA LYS A 476 23.75 -8.46 30.86
C LYS A 476 23.94 -7.07 31.50
N VAL A 477 25.01 -6.35 31.17
CA VAL A 477 25.27 -4.99 31.64
C VAL A 477 24.42 -3.96 30.88
N ILE A 478 24.07 -4.24 29.62
CA ILE A 478 23.29 -3.34 28.76
C ILE A 478 21.81 -3.35 29.15
N VAL A 479 21.27 -4.51 29.53
CA VAL A 479 19.87 -4.67 29.94
C VAL A 479 19.56 -3.90 31.24
N LEU A 480 20.48 -3.94 32.21
CA LEU A 480 20.32 -3.19 33.47
C LEU A 480 20.47 -1.67 33.30
N ALA A 481 21.25 -1.21 32.32
CA ALA A 481 21.36 0.21 32.00
C ALA A 481 20.08 0.76 31.33
N MET A 482 19.45 -0.03 30.45
CA MET A 482 18.22 0.38 29.75
C MET A 482 17.01 0.46 30.69
N THR A 483 16.89 -0.45 31.66
CA THR A 483 15.82 -0.38 32.68
C THR A 483 15.96 0.83 33.61
N SER A 484 17.19 1.29 33.85
CA SER A 484 17.47 2.46 34.68
C SER A 484 17.15 3.79 33.96
N LEU A 485 17.34 3.84 32.62
CA LEU A 485 17.01 5.00 31.79
C LEU A 485 15.51 5.14 31.49
N LEU A 486 14.76 4.03 31.42
CA LEU A 486 13.29 4.11 31.28
C LEU A 486 12.60 4.56 32.57
N SER A 487 13.18 4.27 33.73
CA SER A 487 12.62 4.64 35.04
C SER A 487 12.80 6.13 35.38
N SER A 488 13.75 6.80 34.74
CA SER A 488 14.08 8.22 34.99
C SER A 488 13.38 9.20 34.04
N ASN A 489 12.87 8.76 32.89
CA ASN A 489 12.19 9.62 31.92
C ASN A 489 10.66 9.75 32.10
N LEU A 490 10.07 9.05 33.07
CA LEU A 490 8.64 9.10 33.35
C LEU A 490 8.24 10.13 34.43
N LYS A 491 9.16 10.97 34.91
CA LYS A 491 8.89 11.98 35.96
C LYS A 491 8.93 13.45 35.53
N ASP A 492 9.33 13.78 34.29
CA ASP A 492 9.55 15.19 33.87
C ASP A 492 8.66 15.68 32.70
N TYR A 493 7.44 15.16 32.56
CA TYR A 493 6.43 15.74 31.65
C TYR A 493 5.27 16.36 32.42
N ASP A 494 5.60 17.35 33.25
CA ASP A 494 4.64 18.36 33.71
C ASP A 494 5.43 19.66 33.97
N PHE A 495 5.55 20.52 32.94
CA PHE A 495 5.55 21.99 33.00
C PHE A 495 6.11 22.66 31.73
N MET A 496 5.37 23.68 31.28
CA MET A 496 5.81 24.94 30.66
C MET A 496 5.89 25.15 29.13
N VAL A 497 4.87 25.90 28.73
CA VAL A 497 4.65 26.84 27.63
C VAL A 497 5.78 27.89 27.42
N HIS A 498 6.11 28.10 26.13
CA HIS A 498 6.70 29.29 25.46
C HIS A 498 8.23 29.59 25.46
N PRO A 499 8.73 30.27 24.40
CA PRO A 499 10.05 30.02 23.82
C PRO A 499 11.10 31.08 24.20
N ARG A 500 12.37 30.67 24.33
CA ARG A 500 13.52 31.58 24.27
C ARG A 500 14.57 31.10 23.28
N LYS A 501 15.05 32.06 22.49
CA LYS A 501 16.21 32.04 21.60
C LYS A 501 17.52 31.84 22.38
N ILE A 502 18.62 31.66 21.63
CA ILE A 502 20.07 31.95 21.90
C ILE A 502 20.94 30.68 21.58
N PRO A 503 22.20 30.77 21.09
CA PRO A 503 22.76 31.41 19.90
C PRO A 503 23.65 30.42 19.07
N ILE A 504 24.31 30.93 18.04
CA ILE A 504 25.30 30.24 17.20
C ILE A 504 26.66 30.17 17.90
N ARG A 505 27.32 29.00 17.91
CA ARG A 505 28.80 28.89 17.86
C ARG A 505 29.25 27.57 17.25
N SER A 506 30.19 27.67 16.32
CA SER A 506 30.82 26.58 15.58
C SER A 506 31.86 25.83 16.40
N THR A 507 31.97 24.52 16.20
CA THR A 507 33.23 23.77 16.30
C THR A 507 33.28 22.69 15.23
N ASN A 508 34.41 22.67 14.51
CA ASN A 508 34.83 21.60 13.59
C ASN A 508 35.29 20.39 14.39
N GLY A 509 35.06 19.18 13.86
CA GLY A 509 35.68 17.94 14.35
C GLY A 509 35.00 16.72 13.72
N GLY A 510 35.67 16.09 12.75
CA GLY A 510 35.11 15.04 11.91
C GLY A 510 34.72 13.76 12.65
N GLY A 511 33.52 13.28 12.35
CA GLY A 511 33.09 11.90 12.53
C GLY A 511 32.38 11.48 11.24
N LYS A 512 32.85 10.38 10.62
CA LYS A 512 32.23 9.79 9.43
C LYS A 512 30.85 9.27 9.82
N GLU A 513 29.83 10.06 9.50
CA GLU A 513 28.44 9.73 9.74
C GLU A 513 27.82 9.05 8.50
N TRP A 514 26.96 8.09 8.79
CA TRP A 514 26.42 7.09 7.87
C TRP A 514 25.45 7.72 6.88
N ASN A 515 25.90 7.90 5.64
CA ASN A 515 25.05 8.27 4.51
C ASN A 515 24.11 7.11 4.14
N ALA A 516 22.92 7.10 4.72
CA ALA A 516 21.82 6.24 4.32
C ALA A 516 21.08 6.86 3.12
N SER A 517 21.53 6.50 1.92
CA SER A 517 20.86 6.83 0.66
C SER A 517 19.56 6.02 0.48
N ASP A 518 18.49 6.73 0.11
CA ASP A 518 17.20 6.31 -0.50
C ASP A 518 16.23 5.37 0.26
#